data_AF-A0A1Y1Q3Z9-F1
#
_entry.id   AF-A0A1Y1Q3Z9-F1
#
_cell.length_a   1.000
_cell.length_b   1.000
_cell.length_c   1.000
_cell.angle_alpha   90.00
_cell.angle_beta   90.00
_cell.angle_gamma   90.00
#
_symmetry.space_group_name_H-M   'P 1'
#
loop_
_entity.id
_entity.type
_entity.pdbx_description
1 polymer ?
#
loop_
_entity_poly.entity_id
_entity_poly.type
_entity_poly.pdbx_seq_one_letter_code
_entity_poly.pdbx_strand_id
1 'polypeptide(L)'
;MGKLFESDLMEGIVMSYTVDDGVREYTKAHLRYLAPEDVLSRFSPDQRLQGLSPDEVLQRFSLDEVLQHWSPDEIEAYLTQLKSQPSH
;
A
#
# COMPACT_ATOMS: atom_id res chain seq x y z
N MET A 1 10.16 18.18 34.92
CA MET A 1 8.98 18.11 34.03
C MET A 1 8.37 16.70 34.03
N GLY A 2 8.06 16.14 35.21
CA GLY A 2 7.67 14.71 35.29
C GLY A 2 6.53 14.38 36.26
N LYS A 3 5.93 15.37 36.91
CA LYS A 3 4.88 15.13 37.93
C LYS A 3 3.46 15.47 37.50
N LEU A 4 3.27 16.01 36.29
CA LEU A 4 1.93 16.29 35.74
C LEU A 4 1.39 15.11 34.92
N PHE A 5 2.27 14.37 34.23
CA PHE A 5 1.87 13.27 33.35
C PHE A 5 1.41 12.02 34.11
N GLU A 6 1.94 11.78 35.31
CA GLU A 6 1.63 10.57 36.10
C GLU A 6 0.23 10.63 36.76
N SER A 7 -0.28 11.82 37.08
CA SER A 7 -1.62 11.97 37.68
C SER A 7 -2.73 11.72 36.66
N ASP A 8 -2.53 12.14 35.41
CA ASP A 8 -3.57 12.09 34.37
C ASP A 8 -3.82 10.65 33.86
N LEU A 9 -2.79 9.78 33.90
CA LEU A 9 -2.94 8.35 33.63
C LEU A 9 -3.71 7.58 34.72
N MET A 10 -3.77 8.11 35.96
CA MET A 10 -4.40 7.44 37.09
C MET A 10 -5.90 7.76 37.20
N GLU A 11 -6.37 8.88 36.63
CA GLU A 11 -7.76 9.35 36.76
C GLU A 11 -8.69 9.04 35.56
N GLY A 12 -8.24 8.25 34.57
CA GLY A 12 -9.10 7.86 33.45
C GLY A 12 -9.53 9.02 32.54
N ILE A 13 -8.84 10.17 32.63
CA ILE A 13 -9.06 11.33 31.76
C ILE A 13 -8.41 11.02 30.41
N VAL A 14 -9.23 10.87 29.37
CA VAL A 14 -8.73 10.82 27.99
C VAL A 14 -8.13 12.19 27.66
N MET A 15 -6.80 12.23 27.51
CA MET A 15 -6.13 13.43 27.01
C MET A 15 -6.59 13.71 25.57
N SER A 16 -6.98 14.96 25.29
CA SER A 16 -7.40 15.38 23.95
C SER A 16 -6.28 15.33 22.91
N TYR A 17 -5.02 15.26 23.35
CA TYR A 17 -3.85 15.09 22.52
C TYR A 17 -2.82 14.20 23.23
N THR A 18 -2.40 13.14 22.56
CA THR A 18 -1.49 12.14 23.11
C THR A 18 -0.08 12.26 22.51
N VAL A 19 0.90 11.60 23.13
CA VAL A 19 2.24 11.48 22.56
C VAL A 19 2.19 10.79 21.19
N ASP A 20 1.31 9.81 21.01
CA ASP A 20 1.07 9.15 19.73
C ASP A 20 0.57 10.12 18.65
N ASP A 21 -0.29 11.07 18.99
CA ASP A 21 -0.73 12.12 18.07
C ASP A 21 0.45 13.02 17.65
N GLY A 22 1.33 13.35 18.60
CA GLY A 22 2.58 14.05 18.33
C GLY A 22 3.50 13.32 17.37
N VAL A 23 3.73 12.03 17.62
CA VAL A 23 4.55 11.18 16.75
C VAL A 23 3.93 11.06 15.35
N ARG A 24 2.61 10.91 15.26
CA ARG A 24 1.88 10.80 13.98
C ARG A 24 2.05 12.06 13.14
N GLU A 25 1.77 13.23 13.70
CA GLU A 25 1.85 14.51 12.96
C GLU A 25 3.30 14.84 12.58
N TYR A 26 4.26 14.60 13.48
CA TYR A 26 5.68 14.75 13.17
C TYR A 26 6.09 13.84 12.01
N THR A 27 5.74 12.57 12.06
CA THR A 27 6.06 11.59 11.00
C THR A 27 5.45 12.04 9.67
N LYS A 28 4.18 12.45 9.67
CA LYS A 28 3.49 12.93 8.47
C LYS A 28 4.17 14.17 7.87
N ALA A 29 4.61 15.12 8.70
CA ALA A 29 5.29 16.32 8.23
C ALA A 29 6.69 16.05 7.65
N HIS A 30 7.37 14.99 8.11
CA HIS A 30 8.76 14.70 7.74
C HIS A 30 8.92 13.56 6.73
N LEU A 31 7.85 12.83 6.40
CA LEU A 31 7.90 11.71 5.46
C LEU A 31 8.48 12.11 4.09
N ARG A 32 8.24 13.36 3.66
CA ARG A 32 8.75 13.93 2.41
C ARG A 32 10.28 14.02 2.31
N TYR A 33 11.00 13.90 3.42
CA TYR A 33 12.47 13.96 3.43
C TYR A 33 13.12 12.58 3.30
N LEU A 34 12.33 11.51 3.29
CA LEU A 34 12.81 10.15 3.07
C LEU A 34 12.77 9.81 1.58
N ALA A 35 13.73 9.03 1.11
CA ALA A 35 13.64 8.43 -0.21
C ALA A 35 12.45 7.43 -0.24
N PRO A 36 11.67 7.38 -1.34
CA PRO A 36 10.56 6.44 -1.45
C PRO A 36 10.97 4.99 -1.18
N GLU A 37 12.16 4.59 -1.61
CA GLU A 37 12.71 3.24 -1.45
C GLU A 37 12.92 2.88 0.03
N ASP A 38 13.39 3.83 0.84
CA ASP A 38 13.57 3.64 2.28
C ASP A 38 12.23 3.43 3.00
N VAL A 39 11.18 4.12 2.55
CA VAL A 39 9.83 3.92 3.10
C VAL A 39 9.29 2.56 2.67
N LEU A 40 9.35 2.25 1.37
CA LEU A 40 8.81 1.02 0.81
C LEU A 40 9.52 -0.23 1.33
N SER A 41 10.82 -0.17 1.62
CA SER A 41 11.59 -1.30 2.18
C SER A 41 11.04 -1.84 3.50
N ARG A 42 10.27 -1.03 4.24
CA ARG A 42 9.61 -1.44 5.50
C ARG A 42 8.34 -2.26 5.30
N PHE A 43 7.84 -2.34 4.07
CA PHE A 43 6.60 -3.04 3.70
C PHE A 43 6.90 -4.23 2.79
N SER A 44 6.19 -5.34 3.00
CA SER A 44 6.21 -6.46 2.05
C SER A 44 5.59 -6.04 0.70
N PRO A 45 5.89 -6.75 -0.41
CA PRO A 45 5.26 -6.46 -1.69
C PRO A 45 3.72 -6.44 -1.63
N ASP A 46 3.10 -7.41 -0.94
CA ASP A 46 1.64 -7.46 -0.80
C ASP A 46 1.06 -6.25 -0.07
N GLN A 47 1.74 -5.79 0.99
CA GLN A 47 1.32 -4.60 1.74
C GLN A 47 1.41 -3.32 0.90
N ARG A 48 2.34 -3.26 -0.06
CA ARG A 48 2.47 -2.10 -0.96
C ARG A 48 1.35 -2.06 -2.00
N LEU A 49 0.80 -3.20 -2.37
CA LEU A 49 -0.30 -3.32 -3.34
C LEU A 49 -1.68 -3.21 -2.69
N GLN A 50 -1.75 -3.25 -1.36
CA GLN A 50 -3.01 -3.19 -0.63
C GLN A 50 -3.77 -1.89 -0.93
N GLY A 51 -5.02 -2.04 -1.39
CA GLY A 51 -5.88 -0.91 -1.75
C GLY A 51 -5.77 -0.45 -3.20
N LEU A 52 -4.88 -1.03 -4.00
CA LEU A 52 -4.84 -0.85 -5.46
C LEU A 52 -5.70 -1.91 -6.15
N SER A 53 -6.41 -1.51 -7.21
CA SER A 53 -7.06 -2.45 -8.12
C SER A 53 -6.05 -3.12 -9.06
N PRO A 54 -6.35 -4.32 -9.60
CA PRO A 54 -5.48 -4.97 -10.58
C PRO A 54 -5.17 -4.09 -11.78
N ASP A 55 -6.14 -3.31 -12.27
CA ASP A 55 -5.95 -2.40 -13.41
C ASP A 55 -4.95 -1.26 -13.09
N GLU A 56 -5.01 -0.67 -11.91
CA GLU A 56 -4.07 0.38 -11.48
C GLU A 56 -2.63 -0.12 -11.41
N VAL A 57 -2.45 -1.39 -11.01
CA VAL A 57 -1.14 -2.05 -10.97
C VAL A 57 -0.65 -2.35 -12.38
N LEU A 58 -1.50 -2.97 -13.21
CA LEU A 58 -1.14 -3.39 -14.57
C LEU A 58 -0.83 -2.21 -15.49
N GLN A 59 -1.44 -1.04 -15.29
CA GLN A 59 -1.12 0.18 -16.05
C GLN A 59 0.34 0.64 -15.92
N ARG A 60 1.09 0.15 -14.93
CA ARG A 60 2.52 0.46 -14.74
C ARG A 60 3.45 -0.41 -15.57
N PHE A 61 2.93 -1.48 -16.17
CA PHE A 61 3.69 -2.42 -16.96
C PHE A 61 3.31 -2.30 -18.43
N SER A 62 4.28 -2.51 -19.31
CA SER A 62 4.02 -2.72 -20.72
C SER A 62 3.37 -4.09 -20.94
N LEU A 63 2.66 -4.24 -22.06
CA LEU A 63 2.01 -5.50 -22.41
C LEU A 63 3.04 -6.64 -22.51
N ASP A 64 4.21 -6.38 -23.08
CA ASP A 64 5.28 -7.38 -23.23
C ASP A 64 5.82 -7.87 -21.88
N GLU A 65 6.00 -6.97 -20.91
CA GLU A 65 6.44 -7.32 -19.53
C GLU A 65 5.43 -8.23 -18.84
N VAL A 66 4.13 -7.96 -19.01
CA VAL A 66 3.08 -8.80 -18.43
C VAL A 66 3.04 -10.17 -19.10
N LEU A 67 3.12 -10.21 -20.43
CA LEU A 67 3.02 -11.45 -21.20
C LEU A 67 4.25 -12.36 -21.06
N GLN A 68 5.42 -11.83 -20.72
CA GLN A 68 6.64 -12.63 -20.52
C GLN A 68 6.48 -13.72 -19.44
N HIS A 69 5.55 -13.55 -18.52
CA HIS A 69 5.26 -14.51 -17.45
C HIS A 69 4.32 -15.64 -17.85
N TRP A 70 3.80 -15.64 -19.08
CA TRP A 70 2.84 -16.63 -19.58
C TRP A 70 3.49 -17.50 -20.66
N SER A 71 3.10 -18.77 -20.73
CA SER A 71 3.50 -19.61 -21.86
C SER A 71 2.67 -19.27 -23.12
N PRO A 72 3.24 -19.47 -24.33
CA PRO A 72 2.50 -19.26 -25.57
C PRO A 72 1.19 -20.07 -25.64
N ASP A 73 1.20 -21.31 -25.14
CA ASP A 73 0.03 -22.19 -25.12
C ASP A 73 -1.11 -21.63 -24.26
N GLU A 74 -0.81 -21.03 -23.10
CA GLU A 74 -1.80 -20.39 -22.22
C GLU A 74 -2.44 -19.16 -22.88
N ILE A 75 -1.63 -18.37 -23.59
CA ILE A 75 -2.11 -17.20 -24.32
C ILE A 75 -3.03 -17.63 -25.46
N GLU A 76 -2.64 -18.64 -26.24
CA GLU A 76 -3.47 -19.18 -27.32
C GLU A 76 -4.80 -19.74 -26.81
N ALA A 77 -4.77 -20.49 -25.70
CA ALA A 77 -5.97 -21.00 -25.05
C ALA A 77 -6.92 -19.86 -24.66
N TYR A 78 -6.41 -18.79 -24.06
CA TYR A 78 -7.21 -17.61 -23.70
C TYR A 78 -7.81 -16.91 -24.93
N LEU A 79 -7.02 -16.74 -26.01
CA LEU A 79 -7.51 -16.13 -27.25
C LEU A 79 -8.59 -16.98 -27.94
N THR A 80 -8.50 -18.31 -27.91
CA THR A 80 -9.56 -19.18 -28.44
C THR A 80 -10.84 -19.09 -27.63
N GLN A 81 -10.74 -18.94 -26.30
CA GLN A 81 -11.88 -18.72 -25.43
C GLN A 81 -12.57 -17.38 -25.74
N LEU A 82 -11.81 -16.30 -25.92
CA LEU A 82 -12.33 -14.98 -26.29
C LEU A 82 -13.06 -15.00 -27.64
N LYS A 83 -12.49 -15.66 -28.65
CA LYS A 83 -13.13 -15.80 -29.97
C LYS A 83 -14.41 -16.64 -29.94
N SER A 84 -14.54 -17.52 -28.94
CA SER A 84 -15.71 -18.38 -28.75
C SER A 84 -16.79 -17.72 -27.89
N GLN A 85 -16.48 -16.64 -27.17
CA GLN A 85 -17.48 -15.82 -26.50
C GLN A 85 -18.18 -14.92 -27.52
N PRO A 86 -19.53 -14.98 -27.65
CA PRO A 86 -20.24 -14.02 -28.48
C PRO A 86 -20.05 -12.61 -27.90
N SER A 87 -19.58 -11.67 -28.73
CA SER A 87 -19.55 -10.25 -28.39
C SER A 87 -20.93 -9.82 -27.91
N HIS A 88 -21.02 -9.33 -26.68
CA HIS A 88 -22.29 -8.86 -26.12
C HIS A 88 -22.73 -7.52 -26.75
#